data_AF-A0A023FIA6-F1
#
_entry.id   AF-A0A023FIA6-F1
#
_cell.length_a   1.000
_cell.length_b   1.000
_cell.length_c   1.000
_cell.angle_alpha   90.00
_cell.angle_beta   90.00
_cell.angle_gamma   90.00
#
_symmetry.space_group_name_H-M   'P 1'
#
loop_
_entity.id
_entity.type
_entity.pdbx_description
1 polymer ?
#
loop_
_entity_poly.entity_id
_entity_poly.type
_entity_poly.pdbx_seq_one_letter_code
_entity_poly.pdbx_strand_id
1 'polypeptide(L)'
;MSEEDQMMRAIAMSLGENVAGGQGKEGEKVMRDEEEDDEKVQPEEEPADPEVMDCFTENMLPGCLRLLDALPETVYRVCDLLGAVVARNGVAWRDTMLASLLQEVRNTVMSLLEVALRDDVPQTERASQLATLPIANMAAVRVHLFTLLFEEMRLPCATLLEEQSLVDLLVQLVDAAQCVLVLPGPPKEPPATPKWLVSLILLIDLYEKASVASKRRAPLLQ
;
A
#
# COMPACT_ATOMS: atom_id res chain seq x y z
N MET A 1 8.02 -66.02 -0.21
CA MET A 1 7.59 -64.61 -0.30
C MET A 1 8.13 -64.08 -1.60
N SER A 2 7.25 -63.63 -2.49
CA SER A 2 7.61 -63.18 -3.84
C SER A 2 8.20 -61.75 -3.77
N GLU A 3 9.12 -61.40 -4.66
CA GLU A 3 9.67 -60.03 -4.76
C GLU A 3 8.55 -58.99 -5.01
N GLU A 4 7.46 -59.43 -5.63
CA GLU A 4 6.26 -58.64 -5.87
C GLU A 4 5.56 -58.24 -4.57
N ASP A 5 5.55 -59.11 -3.55
CA ASP A 5 4.99 -58.81 -2.22
C ASP A 5 5.83 -57.79 -1.45
N GLN A 6 7.15 -57.81 -1.66
CA GLN A 6 8.07 -56.85 -1.05
C GLN A 6 7.96 -55.47 -1.70
N MET A 7 7.80 -55.43 -3.02
CA MET A 7 7.55 -54.19 -3.75
C MET A 7 6.22 -53.56 -3.34
N MET A 8 5.15 -54.36 -3.21
CA MET A 8 3.83 -53.87 -2.80
C MET A 8 3.84 -53.33 -1.36
N ARG A 9 4.61 -53.96 -0.45
CA ARG A 9 4.84 -53.45 0.91
C ARG A 9 5.62 -52.13 0.93
N ALA A 10 6.67 -52.02 0.12
CA ALA A 10 7.48 -50.80 0.06
C ALA A 10 6.66 -49.60 -0.44
N ILE A 11 5.75 -49.82 -1.40
CA ILE A 11 4.85 -48.78 -1.92
C ILE A 11 3.83 -48.35 -0.86
N ALA A 12 3.23 -49.30 -0.13
CA ALA A 12 2.27 -49.00 0.95
C ALA A 12 2.92 -48.22 2.11
N MET A 13 4.16 -48.58 2.49
CA MET A 13 4.93 -47.85 3.50
C MET A 13 5.30 -46.43 3.05
N SER A 14 5.49 -46.19 1.75
CA SER A 14 5.84 -44.87 1.21
C SER A 14 4.65 -43.92 1.04
N LEU A 15 3.41 -44.43 1.04
CA LEU A 15 2.17 -43.66 0.85
C LEU A 15 1.36 -43.48 2.14
N GLY A 16 1.79 -44.07 3.26
CA GLY A 16 1.11 -43.96 4.55
C GLY A 16 -0.25 -44.68 4.63
N GLU A 17 -0.64 -45.45 3.61
CA GLU A 17 -1.88 -46.22 3.59
C GLU A 17 -1.62 -47.68 4.01
N ASN A 18 -2.17 -48.06 5.17
CA ASN A 18 -2.09 -49.42 5.68
C ASN A 18 -3.13 -50.32 4.97
N VAL A 19 -2.69 -51.13 4.00
CA VAL A 19 -3.58 -52.04 3.24
C VAL A 19 -4.00 -53.23 4.13
N ALA A 20 -5.22 -53.17 4.66
CA ALA A 20 -5.83 -54.26 5.45
C ALA A 20 -6.60 -55.24 4.55
N GLY A 21 -6.00 -56.40 4.26
CA GLY A 21 -6.72 -57.61 3.83
C GLY A 21 -7.18 -58.38 5.06
N GLY A 22 -8.50 -58.43 5.29
CA GLY A 22 -9.09 -58.96 6.52
C GLY A 22 -9.13 -60.48 6.63
N GLN A 23 -9.06 -60.98 7.87
CA GLN A 23 -9.94 -62.02 8.44
C GLN A 23 -9.62 -62.25 9.94
N GLY A 24 -10.60 -62.00 10.81
CA GLY A 24 -10.84 -62.83 12.01
C GLY A 24 -10.30 -62.36 13.38
N LYS A 25 -11.26 -61.92 14.21
CA LYS A 25 -11.39 -62.09 15.68
C LYS A 25 -10.58 -61.21 16.65
N GLU A 26 -11.38 -60.43 17.39
CA GLU A 26 -11.34 -60.14 18.84
C GLU A 26 -10.00 -59.97 19.54
N GLY A 27 -9.80 -58.75 20.04
CA GLY A 27 -9.02 -58.49 21.25
C GLY A 27 -7.56 -58.18 20.99
N GLU A 28 -7.23 -56.90 20.82
CA GLU A 28 -6.25 -56.22 21.67
C GLU A 28 -6.14 -54.77 21.23
N LYS A 29 -5.88 -53.92 22.22
CA LYS A 29 -5.76 -52.47 22.12
C LYS A 29 -4.84 -52.10 20.96
N VAL A 30 -5.42 -51.60 19.87
CA VAL A 30 -4.65 -50.80 18.91
C VAL A 30 -4.30 -49.52 19.67
N MET A 31 -3.02 -49.42 20.04
CA MET A 31 -2.37 -48.15 20.34
C MET A 31 -2.65 -47.29 19.12
N ARG A 32 -3.68 -46.46 19.23
CA ARG A 32 -3.86 -45.30 18.39
C ARG A 32 -2.65 -44.47 18.78
N ASP A 33 -1.62 -44.48 17.94
CA ASP A 33 -0.64 -43.41 17.95
C ASP A 33 -1.49 -42.15 17.83
N GLU A 34 -1.71 -41.54 18.98
CA GLU A 34 -1.94 -40.12 19.10
C GLU A 34 -0.70 -39.56 18.41
N GLU A 35 -0.80 -39.29 17.11
CA GLU A 35 -0.15 -38.13 16.55
C GLU A 35 -0.65 -36.98 17.44
N GLU A 36 0.06 -36.79 18.56
CA GLU A 36 0.16 -35.53 19.24
C GLU A 36 0.54 -34.58 18.12
N ASP A 37 -0.51 -33.98 17.53
CA ASP A 37 -0.44 -32.68 16.92
C ASP A 37 0.17 -31.83 18.03
N ASP A 38 1.49 -31.82 18.03
CA ASP A 38 2.36 -30.94 18.78
C ASP A 38 2.08 -29.57 18.13
N GLU A 39 0.84 -29.08 18.34
CA GLU A 39 0.48 -27.68 18.36
C GLU A 39 1.52 -27.11 19.30
N LYS A 40 2.65 -26.71 18.72
CA LYS A 40 3.65 -25.93 19.40
C LYS A 40 2.85 -24.76 19.93
N VAL A 41 2.51 -24.86 21.21
CA VAL A 41 1.87 -23.81 21.98
C VAL A 41 2.81 -22.65 21.76
N GLN A 42 2.45 -21.78 20.81
CA GLN A 42 3.23 -20.58 20.58
C GLN A 42 3.20 -19.91 21.95
N PRO A 43 4.36 -19.65 22.57
CA PRO A 43 4.38 -19.01 23.86
C PRO A 43 3.49 -17.77 23.72
N GLU A 44 2.50 -17.63 24.59
CA GLU A 44 1.62 -16.45 24.59
C GLU A 44 2.54 -15.24 24.64
N GLU A 45 2.70 -14.56 23.50
CA GLU A 45 3.57 -13.39 23.42
C GLU A 45 2.96 -12.34 24.34
N GLU A 46 3.71 -11.95 25.36
CA GLU A 46 3.29 -10.87 26.24
C GLU A 46 3.02 -9.62 25.40
N PRO A 47 1.89 -8.92 25.63
CA PRO A 47 1.59 -7.71 24.89
C PRO A 47 2.75 -6.72 25.00
N ALA A 48 3.12 -6.12 23.88
CA ALA A 48 4.15 -5.08 23.88
C ALA A 48 3.78 -3.96 24.86
N ASP A 49 4.79 -3.40 25.51
CA ASP A 49 4.63 -2.29 26.45
C ASP A 49 3.87 -1.12 25.76
N PRO A 50 2.71 -0.69 26.32
CA PRO A 50 1.93 0.42 25.76
C PRO A 50 2.75 1.68 25.53
N GLU A 51 3.71 2.01 26.41
CA GLU A 51 4.53 3.22 26.28
C GLU A 51 5.49 3.13 25.08
N VAL A 52 6.06 1.94 24.85
CA VAL A 52 6.90 1.68 23.68
C VAL A 52 6.07 1.80 22.40
N MET A 53 4.85 1.27 22.43
CA MET A 53 3.93 1.33 21.30
C MET A 53 3.47 2.76 21.00
N ASP A 54 3.22 3.58 22.01
CA ASP A 54 2.83 4.98 21.85
C ASP A 54 3.98 5.80 21.24
N CYS A 55 5.18 5.68 21.82
CA CYS A 55 6.40 6.32 21.31
C CYS A 55 6.69 5.95 19.85
N PHE A 56 6.51 4.68 19.48
CA PHE A 56 6.63 4.23 18.09
C PHE A 56 5.65 4.98 17.17
N THR A 57 4.36 5.03 17.53
CA THR A 57 3.32 5.61 16.68
C THR A 57 3.38 7.12 16.53
N GLU A 58 3.92 7.85 17.52
CA GLU A 58 4.06 9.32 17.45
C GLU A 58 4.99 9.77 16.33
N ASN A 59 6.02 8.96 16.00
CA ASN A 59 7.08 9.35 15.07
C ASN A 59 7.25 8.40 13.88
N MET A 60 6.27 7.52 13.63
CA MET A 60 6.42 6.48 12.61
C MET A 60 6.34 7.01 11.17
N LEU A 61 5.52 8.04 10.90
CA LEU A 61 5.23 8.49 9.53
C LEU A 61 6.50 8.87 8.76
N PRO A 62 7.44 9.67 9.30
CA PRO A 62 8.71 9.93 8.62
C PRO A 62 9.51 8.66 8.30
N GLY A 63 9.45 7.64 9.16
CA GLY A 63 10.07 6.34 8.93
C GLY A 63 9.40 5.59 7.78
N CYS A 64 8.07 5.56 7.76
CA CYS A 64 7.28 4.99 6.67
C CYS A 64 7.60 5.67 5.33
N LEU A 65 7.70 7.00 5.29
CA LEU A 65 8.01 7.71 4.06
C LEU A 65 9.43 7.42 3.55
N ARG A 66 10.42 7.37 4.44
CA ARG A 66 11.79 6.95 4.05
C ARG A 66 11.82 5.51 3.55
N LEU A 67 11.04 4.62 4.15
CA LEU A 67 10.90 3.25 3.69
C LEU A 67 10.31 3.22 2.27
N LEU A 68 9.26 3.98 2.00
CA LEU A 68 8.63 4.06 0.68
C LEU A 68 9.52 4.67 -0.38
N ASP A 69 10.32 5.67 -0.02
CA ASP A 69 11.30 6.27 -0.93
C ASP A 69 12.36 5.23 -1.37
N ALA A 70 12.68 4.25 -0.51
CA ALA A 70 13.62 3.16 -0.79
C ALA A 70 12.96 1.91 -1.42
N LEU A 71 11.75 1.55 -0.96
CA LEU A 71 11.01 0.33 -1.31
C LEU A 71 9.55 0.67 -1.68
N PRO A 72 9.28 1.24 -2.86
CA PRO A 72 7.95 1.68 -3.29
C PRO A 72 6.87 0.58 -3.26
N GLU A 73 7.25 -0.68 -3.48
CA GLU A 73 6.36 -1.83 -3.48
C GLU A 73 5.71 -2.11 -2.12
N THR A 74 6.24 -1.51 -1.04
CA THR A 74 5.69 -1.65 0.31
C THR A 74 4.50 -0.73 0.60
N VAL A 75 4.06 0.10 -0.35
CA VAL A 75 3.01 1.12 -0.17
C VAL A 75 1.71 0.58 0.42
N TYR A 76 1.24 -0.60 -0.02
CA TYR A 76 0.03 -1.22 0.53
C TYR A 76 0.25 -1.66 1.98
N ARG A 77 1.41 -2.22 2.31
CA ARG A 77 1.75 -2.63 3.68
C ARG A 77 1.88 -1.43 4.61
N VAL A 78 2.42 -0.31 4.12
CA VAL A 78 2.45 0.95 4.88
C VAL A 78 1.03 1.50 5.07
N CYS A 79 0.17 1.41 4.06
CA CYS A 79 -1.24 1.80 4.19
C CYS A 79 -1.97 0.97 5.25
N ASP A 80 -1.82 -0.36 5.20
CA ASP A 80 -2.40 -1.29 6.18
C ASP A 80 -1.91 -0.97 7.61
N LEU A 81 -0.60 -0.74 7.75
CA LEU A 81 0.02 -0.37 9.03
C LEU A 81 -0.56 0.94 9.57
N LEU A 82 -0.67 1.98 8.73
CA LEU A 82 -1.27 3.24 9.14
C LEU A 82 -2.74 3.06 9.51
N GLY A 83 -3.50 2.24 8.77
CA GLY A 83 -4.88 1.88 9.11
C GLY A 83 -5.00 1.21 10.47
N ALA A 84 -4.12 0.25 10.78
CA ALA A 84 -4.08 -0.40 12.09
C ALA A 84 -3.75 0.58 13.23
N VAL A 85 -2.84 1.53 12.99
CA VAL A 85 -2.50 2.56 13.98
C VAL A 85 -3.63 3.57 14.16
N VAL A 86 -4.35 3.93 13.09
CA VAL A 86 -5.58 4.73 13.20
C VAL A 86 -6.62 4.01 14.07
N ALA A 87 -6.80 2.70 13.89
CA ALA A 87 -7.74 1.91 14.69
C ALA A 87 -7.35 1.88 16.18
N ARG A 88 -6.04 1.90 16.49
CA ARG A 88 -5.52 1.94 17.87
C ARG A 88 -5.62 3.33 18.50
N ASN A 89 -5.14 4.36 17.80
CA ASN A 89 -4.89 5.69 18.36
C ASN A 89 -6.08 6.65 18.16
N GLY A 90 -7.02 6.30 17.28
CA GLY A 90 -8.24 7.04 17.04
C GLY A 90 -8.10 8.25 16.13
N VAL A 91 -9.20 9.01 16.04
CA VAL A 91 -9.42 10.02 14.99
C VAL A 91 -8.50 11.24 15.09
N ALA A 92 -8.10 11.65 16.29
CA ALA A 92 -7.21 12.80 16.47
C ALA A 92 -5.80 12.52 15.93
N TRP A 93 -5.28 11.30 16.17
CA TRP A 93 -4.02 10.85 15.61
C TRP A 93 -4.11 10.72 14.08
N ARG A 94 -5.21 10.14 13.57
CA ARG A 94 -5.48 10.04 12.14
C ARG A 94 -5.40 11.41 11.46
N ASP A 95 -6.10 12.40 11.99
CA ASP A 95 -6.18 13.73 11.36
C ASP A 95 -4.81 14.42 11.34
N THR A 96 -4.03 14.26 12.42
CA THR A 96 -2.64 14.76 12.49
C THR A 96 -1.72 14.06 11.48
N MET A 97 -1.84 12.74 11.37
CA MET A 97 -1.06 11.93 10.43
C MET A 97 -1.41 12.29 8.97
N LEU A 98 -2.70 12.39 8.64
CA LEU A 98 -3.16 12.78 7.31
C LEU A 98 -2.71 14.20 6.95
N ALA A 99 -2.81 15.16 7.87
CA ALA A 99 -2.31 16.52 7.66
C ALA A 99 -0.80 16.53 7.36
N SER A 100 -0.02 15.75 8.11
CA SER A 100 1.43 15.64 7.91
C SER A 100 1.76 15.00 6.55
N LEU A 101 1.07 13.92 6.19
CA LEU A 101 1.25 13.27 4.89
C LEU A 101 0.83 14.19 3.74
N LEU A 102 -0.28 14.92 3.88
CA LEU A 102 -0.75 15.84 2.85
C LEU A 102 0.24 16.98 2.63
N GLN A 103 0.89 17.46 3.70
CA GLN A 103 1.94 18.45 3.58
C GLN A 103 3.15 17.91 2.81
N GLU A 104 3.55 16.66 3.04
CA GLU A 104 4.59 15.99 2.24
C GLU A 104 4.18 15.86 0.76
N VAL A 105 2.93 15.50 0.47
CA VAL A 105 2.40 15.48 -0.90
C VAL A 105 2.50 16.88 -1.52
N ARG A 106 1.99 17.92 -0.85
CA ARG A 106 2.07 19.31 -1.31
C ARG A 106 3.50 19.72 -1.65
N ASN A 107 4.44 19.46 -0.75
CA ASN A 107 5.85 19.82 -0.96
C ASN A 107 6.40 19.16 -2.24
N THR A 108 6.14 17.85 -2.43
CA THR A 108 6.61 17.15 -3.63
C THR A 108 5.95 17.65 -4.92
N VAL A 109 4.65 17.95 -4.89
CA VAL A 109 3.90 18.51 -6.04
C VAL A 109 4.41 19.89 -6.40
N MET A 110 4.66 20.77 -5.40
CA MET A 110 5.25 22.09 -5.64
C MET A 110 6.61 22.00 -6.30
N SER A 111 7.51 21.14 -5.81
CA SER A 111 8.82 20.95 -6.42
C SER A 111 8.75 20.38 -7.84
N LEU A 112 7.79 19.51 -8.14
CA LEU A 112 7.55 19.05 -9.52
C LEU A 112 7.00 20.17 -10.42
N LEU A 113 6.13 21.02 -9.88
CA LEU A 113 5.59 22.16 -10.60
C LEU A 113 6.70 23.16 -10.95
N GLU A 114 7.62 23.42 -10.02
CA GLU A 114 8.83 24.21 -10.29
C GLU A 114 9.62 23.63 -11.46
N VAL A 115 9.86 22.31 -11.50
CA VAL A 115 10.54 21.65 -12.62
C VAL A 115 9.79 21.83 -13.95
N ALA A 116 8.45 21.71 -13.94
CA ALA A 116 7.64 21.84 -15.14
C ALA A 116 7.65 23.27 -15.73
N LEU A 117 7.66 24.28 -14.86
CA LEU A 117 7.56 25.71 -15.22
C LEU A 117 8.92 26.38 -15.53
N ARG A 118 10.04 25.65 -15.42
CA ARG A 118 11.36 26.20 -15.73
C ARG A 118 11.52 26.52 -17.22
N ASP A 119 11.70 27.78 -17.57
CA ASP A 119 11.95 28.17 -18.98
C ASP A 119 13.43 28.13 -19.38
N ASP A 120 14.33 28.01 -18.41
CA ASP A 120 15.79 27.99 -18.61
C ASP A 120 16.34 26.63 -19.07
N VAL A 121 15.51 25.59 -19.02
CA VAL A 121 15.88 24.20 -19.36
C VAL A 121 15.10 23.73 -20.60
N PRO A 122 15.75 23.02 -21.54
CA PRO A 122 15.06 22.44 -22.70
C PRO A 122 13.88 21.54 -22.30
N GLN A 123 12.76 21.63 -23.03
CA GLN A 123 11.55 20.85 -22.76
C GLN A 123 11.82 19.34 -22.61
N THR A 124 12.68 18.76 -23.46
CA THR A 124 13.05 17.34 -23.40
C THR A 124 13.75 16.96 -22.11
N GLU A 125 14.59 17.86 -21.58
CA GLU A 125 15.27 17.65 -20.31
C GLU A 125 14.30 17.78 -19.14
N ARG A 126 13.38 18.76 -19.17
CA ARG A 126 12.32 18.88 -18.16
C ARG A 126 11.41 17.65 -18.13
N ALA A 127 11.04 17.13 -19.30
CA ALA A 127 10.25 15.90 -19.42
C ALA A 127 10.97 14.71 -18.77
N SER A 128 12.29 14.58 -18.98
CA SER A 128 13.10 13.57 -18.31
C SER A 128 13.16 13.79 -16.79
N GLN A 129 13.36 15.03 -16.35
CA GLN A 129 13.44 15.38 -14.92
C GLN A 129 12.13 15.09 -14.17
N LEU A 130 10.98 15.39 -14.78
CA LEU A 130 9.66 15.07 -14.23
C LEU A 130 9.43 13.57 -14.01
N ALA A 131 10.17 12.70 -14.71
CA ALA A 131 10.07 11.25 -14.56
C ALA A 131 11.17 10.64 -13.68
N THR A 132 12.35 11.25 -13.61
CA THR A 132 13.57 10.60 -13.11
C THR A 132 14.19 11.23 -11.88
N LEU A 133 13.88 12.49 -11.55
CA LEU A 133 14.43 13.12 -10.35
C LEU A 133 13.98 12.38 -9.08
N PRO A 134 14.77 12.39 -8.00
CA PRO A 134 14.37 11.81 -6.72
C PRO A 134 13.00 12.31 -6.24
N ILE A 135 12.72 13.60 -6.45
CA ILE A 135 11.44 14.21 -6.10
C ILE A 135 10.25 13.62 -6.86
N ALA A 136 10.46 13.16 -8.10
CA ALA A 136 9.42 12.47 -8.88
C ALA A 136 9.10 11.10 -8.28
N ASN A 137 10.10 10.39 -7.77
CA ASN A 137 9.88 9.13 -7.05
C ASN A 137 9.16 9.37 -5.71
N MET A 138 9.60 10.37 -4.95
CA MET A 138 8.96 10.78 -3.69
C MET A 138 7.49 11.16 -3.91
N ALA A 139 7.20 11.97 -4.94
CA ALA A 139 5.83 12.30 -5.32
C ALA A 139 5.02 11.05 -5.67
N ALA A 140 5.59 10.12 -6.44
CA ALA A 140 4.89 8.90 -6.85
C ALA A 140 4.43 8.08 -5.65
N VAL A 141 5.32 7.84 -4.69
CA VAL A 141 4.98 7.00 -3.53
C VAL A 141 4.09 7.72 -2.51
N ARG A 142 4.29 9.02 -2.29
CA ARG A 142 3.51 9.80 -1.31
C ARG A 142 2.09 10.08 -1.79
N VAL A 143 1.96 10.47 -3.06
CA VAL A 143 0.64 10.64 -3.68
C VAL A 143 -0.07 9.30 -3.68
N HIS A 144 0.60 8.20 -4.06
CA HIS A 144 -0.02 6.88 -4.04
C HIS A 144 -0.49 6.46 -2.65
N LEU A 145 0.32 6.66 -1.61
CA LEU A 145 -0.08 6.38 -0.23
C LEU A 145 -1.30 7.19 0.18
N PHE A 146 -1.31 8.49 -0.13
CA PHE A 146 -2.45 9.34 0.20
C PHE A 146 -3.72 8.91 -0.57
N THR A 147 -3.60 8.51 -1.84
CA THR A 147 -4.70 7.96 -2.64
C THR A 147 -5.30 6.70 -1.98
N LEU A 148 -4.46 5.77 -1.51
CA LEU A 148 -4.94 4.57 -0.81
C LEU A 148 -5.66 4.91 0.50
N LEU A 149 -5.06 5.80 1.31
CA LEU A 149 -5.70 6.26 2.55
C LEU A 149 -7.01 7.01 2.28
N PHE A 150 -7.14 7.73 1.16
CA PHE A 150 -8.41 8.32 0.75
C PHE A 150 -9.47 7.24 0.54
N GLU A 151 -9.15 6.13 -0.13
CA GLU A 151 -10.13 5.06 -0.35
C GLU A 151 -10.65 4.45 0.96
N GLU A 152 -9.76 4.25 1.93
CA GLU A 152 -10.09 3.72 3.26
C GLU A 152 -10.88 4.71 4.13
N MET A 153 -10.52 6.00 4.10
CA MET A 153 -11.10 7.05 4.95
C MET A 153 -11.46 8.31 4.16
N ARG A 154 -12.43 8.15 3.24
CA ARG A 154 -12.85 9.17 2.27
C ARG A 154 -13.16 10.54 2.83
N LEU A 155 -13.99 10.63 3.87
CA LEU A 155 -14.49 11.93 4.36
C LEU A 155 -13.35 12.78 4.96
N PRO A 156 -12.54 12.28 5.92
CA PRO A 156 -11.38 13.02 6.43
C PRO A 156 -10.42 13.49 5.32
N CYS A 157 -10.09 12.62 4.37
CA CYS A 157 -9.19 12.96 3.27
C CYS A 157 -9.78 14.03 2.34
N ALA A 158 -11.07 13.93 1.98
CA ALA A 158 -11.74 14.91 1.14
C ALA A 158 -11.83 16.29 1.80
N THR A 159 -12.20 16.34 3.09
CA THR A 159 -12.24 17.58 3.87
C THR A 159 -10.87 18.23 3.93
N LEU A 160 -9.83 17.45 4.23
CA LEU A 160 -8.48 17.96 4.35
C LEU A 160 -7.93 18.50 3.01
N LEU A 161 -8.21 17.83 1.90
CA LEU A 161 -7.85 18.30 0.56
C LEU A 161 -8.49 19.65 0.21
N GLU A 162 -9.76 19.82 0.57
CA GLU A 162 -10.50 21.07 0.37
C GLU A 162 -9.92 22.20 1.22
N GLU A 163 -9.75 21.97 2.53
CA GLU A 163 -9.20 22.95 3.47
C GLU A 163 -7.79 23.43 3.09
N GLN A 164 -7.01 22.56 2.45
CA GLN A 164 -5.66 22.84 2.01
C GLN A 164 -5.57 23.28 0.54
N SER A 165 -6.70 23.37 -0.17
CA SER A 165 -6.76 23.74 -1.60
C SER A 165 -5.77 22.95 -2.46
N LEU A 166 -5.51 21.67 -2.12
CA LEU A 166 -4.47 20.90 -2.80
C LEU A 166 -4.91 20.53 -4.22
N VAL A 167 -6.20 20.34 -4.45
CA VAL A 167 -6.76 19.95 -5.76
C VAL A 167 -6.36 20.95 -6.84
N ASP A 168 -6.39 22.26 -6.54
CA ASP A 168 -5.96 23.31 -7.46
C ASP A 168 -4.47 23.16 -7.82
N LEU A 169 -3.63 22.79 -6.86
CA LEU A 169 -2.21 22.55 -7.09
C LEU A 169 -1.98 21.28 -7.92
N LEU A 170 -2.74 20.21 -7.68
CA LEU A 170 -2.66 18.98 -8.48
C LEU A 170 -3.04 19.25 -9.93
N VAL A 171 -4.13 20.00 -10.17
CA VAL A 171 -4.57 20.40 -11.51
C VAL A 171 -3.53 21.28 -12.21
N GLN A 172 -2.94 22.24 -11.50
CA GLN A 172 -1.84 23.07 -12.03
C GLN A 172 -0.63 22.22 -12.45
N LEU A 173 -0.26 21.21 -11.66
CA LEU A 173 0.83 20.30 -12.04
C LEU A 173 0.47 19.48 -13.29
N VAL A 174 -0.76 18.99 -13.42
CA VAL A 174 -1.20 18.24 -14.61
C VAL A 174 -1.12 19.12 -15.85
N ASP A 175 -1.62 20.36 -15.78
CA ASP A 175 -1.59 21.31 -16.89
C ASP A 175 -0.15 21.64 -17.31
N ALA A 176 0.71 22.00 -16.36
CA ALA A 176 2.12 22.28 -16.63
C ALA A 176 2.87 21.06 -17.18
N ALA A 177 2.62 19.87 -16.63
CA ALA A 177 3.24 18.63 -17.08
C ALA A 177 2.78 18.25 -18.49
N GLN A 178 1.51 18.50 -18.86
CA GLN A 178 1.03 18.28 -20.22
C GLN A 178 1.82 19.10 -21.24
N CYS A 179 2.07 20.39 -20.95
CA CYS A 179 2.88 21.26 -21.83
C CYS A 179 4.32 20.75 -22.01
N VAL A 180 4.86 20.02 -21.02
CA VAL A 180 6.23 19.50 -21.06
C VAL A 180 6.30 18.12 -21.71
N LEU A 181 5.39 17.22 -21.35
CA LEU A 181 5.42 15.80 -21.74
C LEU A 181 4.91 15.57 -23.17
N VAL A 182 4.08 16.47 -23.72
CA VAL A 182 3.62 16.41 -25.11
C VAL A 182 4.68 17.03 -26.02
N LEU A 183 5.56 16.19 -26.56
CA LEU A 183 6.65 16.63 -27.43
C LEU A 183 6.15 16.85 -28.89
N PRO A 184 6.58 17.94 -29.58
CA PRO A 184 6.11 18.31 -30.91
C PRO A 184 6.62 17.42 -32.06
N GLY A 185 7.37 16.36 -31.78
CA GLY A 185 7.89 15.43 -32.80
C GLY A 185 8.13 14.03 -32.23
N PRO A 186 8.26 13.00 -33.09
CA PRO A 186 8.51 11.63 -32.66
C PRO A 186 9.85 11.60 -31.90
N PRO A 187 9.83 11.26 -30.60
CA PRO A 187 11.04 11.25 -29.81
C PRO A 187 11.90 10.04 -30.22
N LYS A 188 13.23 10.18 -30.12
CA LYS A 188 14.17 9.09 -30.44
C LYS A 188 13.94 7.86 -29.56
N GLU A 189 13.47 8.09 -28.35
CA GLU A 189 13.06 7.09 -27.38
C GLU A 189 11.69 7.50 -26.82
N PRO A 190 10.79 6.55 -26.52
CA PRO A 190 9.51 6.88 -25.91
C PRO A 190 9.75 7.62 -24.58
N PRO A 191 9.13 8.78 -24.34
CA PRO A 191 9.30 9.51 -23.10
C PRO A 191 8.74 8.65 -21.97
N ALA A 192 9.53 8.49 -20.90
CA ALA A 192 9.08 7.76 -19.73
C ALA A 192 7.88 8.49 -19.10
N THR A 193 6.73 7.85 -19.07
CA THR A 193 5.56 8.36 -18.35
C THR A 193 5.91 8.48 -16.86
N PRO A 194 5.78 9.67 -16.25
CA PRO A 194 6.09 9.82 -14.84
C PRO A 194 5.19 8.94 -13.96
N LYS A 195 5.81 8.21 -13.02
CA LYS A 195 5.09 7.26 -12.14
C LYS A 195 4.05 7.92 -11.24
N TRP A 196 4.25 9.20 -10.89
CA TRP A 196 3.32 9.95 -10.05
C TRP A 196 2.02 10.34 -10.76
N LEU A 197 2.01 10.37 -12.10
CA LEU A 197 0.88 10.89 -12.86
C LEU A 197 -0.40 10.09 -12.63
N VAL A 198 -0.31 8.76 -12.65
CA VAL A 198 -1.49 7.88 -12.48
C VAL A 198 -2.13 8.10 -11.12
N SER A 199 -1.36 8.00 -10.04
CA SER A 199 -1.88 8.16 -8.68
C SER A 199 -2.41 9.57 -8.41
N LEU A 200 -1.81 10.60 -9.04
CA LEU A 200 -2.27 11.97 -8.94
C LEU A 200 -3.63 12.17 -9.61
N ILE A 201 -3.83 11.64 -10.82
CA ILE A 201 -5.12 11.70 -11.51
C ILE A 201 -6.19 10.94 -10.73
N LEU A 202 -5.85 9.77 -10.18
CA LEU A 202 -6.75 9.02 -9.30
C LEU A 202 -7.14 9.82 -8.05
N LEU A 203 -6.21 10.57 -7.46
CA LEU A 203 -6.50 11.41 -6.30
C LEU A 203 -7.50 12.52 -6.63
N ILE A 204 -7.35 13.17 -7.79
CA ILE A 204 -8.31 14.18 -8.28
C ILE A 204 -9.69 13.56 -8.48
N ASP A 205 -9.77 12.39 -9.14
CA ASP A 205 -11.02 11.67 -9.39
C ASP A 205 -11.72 11.23 -8.07
N LEU A 206 -10.96 10.73 -7.11
CA LEU A 206 -11.49 10.37 -5.78
C LEU A 206 -12.08 11.58 -5.06
N TYR A 207 -11.38 12.72 -5.10
CA TYR A 207 -11.87 13.97 -4.53
C TYR A 207 -13.15 14.45 -5.23
N GLU A 208 -13.19 14.44 -6.57
CA GLU A 208 -14.39 14.81 -7.33
C GLU A 208 -15.60 13.94 -6.94
N LYS A 209 -15.41 12.61 -6.90
CA LYS A 209 -16.44 11.66 -6.47
C LYS A 209 -16.93 11.96 -5.06
N ALA A 210 -16.03 12.26 -4.12
CA ALA A 210 -16.39 12.61 -2.75
C ALA A 210 -17.16 13.94 -2.67
N SER A 211 -16.72 14.96 -3.43
CA SER A 211 -17.38 16.27 -3.51
C SER A 211 -18.79 16.16 -4.09
N VAL A 212 -18.98 15.40 -5.17
CA VAL A 212 -20.29 15.15 -5.77
C VAL A 212 -21.20 14.37 -4.81
N ALA A 213 -20.68 13.34 -4.15
CA ALA A 213 -21.43 12.58 -3.15
C ALA A 213 -21.87 13.46 -1.97
N SER A 214 -20.99 14.34 -1.49
CA SER A 214 -21.29 15.31 -0.43
C SER A 214 -22.41 16.26 -0.84
N LYS A 215 -22.30 16.89 -2.03
CA LYS A 215 -23.34 17.79 -2.58
C LYS A 215 -24.71 17.12 -2.72
N ARG A 216 -24.75 15.84 -3.11
CA ARG A 216 -26.00 15.07 -3.21
C ARG A 216 -26.65 14.77 -1.85
N ARG A 217 -25.85 14.64 -0.80
CA ARG A 217 -26.33 14.34 0.56
C ARG A 217 -26.72 15.60 1.33
N ALA A 218 -26.15 16.76 1.00
CA ALA A 218 -26.42 18.01 1.72
C ALA A 218 -27.91 18.36 1.92
N PRO A 219 -28.81 18.19 0.92
CA PRO A 219 -30.24 18.44 1.10
C PRO A 219 -30.96 17.45 2.03
N LEU A 220 -30.37 16.27 2.30
CA LEU A 220 -30.95 15.24 3.18
C LEU A 220 -30.63 15.49 4.66
N LEU A 221 -29.73 16.44 4.94
CA LEU A 221 -29.28 16.80 6.28
C LEU A 221 -29.88 18.14 6.76
N GLN A 222 -30.75 18.75 5.95
CA GLN A 222 -31.54 19.95 6.24
C GLN A 222 -32.94 19.56 6.69
#